data_AF-A0A5J4L2W2-F1
#
_entry.id   AF-A0A5J4L2W2-F1
#
_cell.length_a   1.000
_cell.length_b   1.000
_cell.length_c   1.000
_cell.angle_alpha   90.00
_cell.angle_beta   90.00
_cell.angle_gamma   90.00
#
_symmetry.space_group_name_H-M   'P 1'
#
loop_
_entity.id
_entity.type
_entity.pdbx_description
1 polymer ?
#
loop_
_entity_poly.entity_id
_entity_poly.type
_entity_poly.pdbx_seq_one_letter_code
_entity_poly.pdbx_strand_id
1 'polypeptide(L)' 'MRKTIKNNGISKIKKSLKKDDNVIFALLFGSYATGKQKKDSDIDIAIYFKKKPNTSNFSRYLLYAN' A
#
# COMPACT_ATOMS: atom_id res chain seq x y z
N MET A 1 17.59 -9.20 15.81
CA MET A 1 17.74 -7.97 14.99
C MET A 1 16.51 -7.82 14.10
N ARG A 2 15.69 -6.78 14.31
CA ARG A 2 14.71 -6.39 13.29
C ARG A 2 15.53 -5.92 12.09
N LYS A 3 15.49 -6.68 10.99
CA LYS A 3 16.10 -6.29 9.73
C LYS A 3 15.33 -5.06 9.27
N THR A 4 15.75 -3.87 9.68
CA THR A 4 15.20 -2.59 9.24
C THR A 4 15.66 -2.40 7.81
N ILE A 5 15.12 -3.22 6.91
CA ILE A 5 15.14 -2.89 5.49
C ILE A 5 14.35 -1.60 5.43
N LYS A 6 15.04 -0.48 5.15
CA LYS A 6 14.38 0.74 4.67
C LYS A 6 13.67 0.35 3.38
N ASN A 7 12.44 -0.17 3.51
CA ASN A 7 11.59 -0.50 2.39
C ASN A 7 11.14 0.83 1.78
N ASN A 8 11.97 1.36 0.89
CA ASN A 8 11.75 2.64 0.21
C ASN A 8 10.37 2.67 -0.45
N GLY A 9 9.84 1.53 -0.90
CA GLY A 9 8.46 1.37 -1.39
C GLY A 9 7.40 1.71 -0.35
N ILE A 10 7.38 1.02 0.81
CA ILE A 10 6.37 1.26 1.87
C ILE A 10 6.41 2.70 2.37
N SER A 11 7.61 3.28 2.54
CA SER A 11 7.75 4.68 2.95
C SER A 11 7.16 5.65 1.92
N LYS A 12 7.42 5.43 0.62
CA LYS A 12 6.84 6.22 -0.47
C LYS A 12 5.32 6.09 -0.53
N ILE A 13 4.79 4.88 -0.41
CA ILE A 13 3.34 4.64 -0.39
C ILE A 13 2.70 5.36 0.80
N LYS A 14 3.26 5.20 2.01
CA LYS A 14 2.77 5.91 3.21
C LYS A 14 2.75 7.42 3.01
N LYS A 15 3.81 8.00 2.44
CA LYS A 15 3.85 9.44 2.14
C LYS A 15 2.80 9.85 1.10
N SER A 16 2.55 9.03 0.09
CA SER A 16 1.53 9.29 -0.92
C SER A 16 0.11 9.24 -0.34
N LEU A 17 -0.21 8.19 0.41
CA LEU A 17 -1.54 8.00 1.01
C LEU A 17 -1.85 9.09 2.05
N LYS A 18 -0.85 9.54 2.81
CA LYS A 18 -1.01 10.64 3.77
C LYS A 18 -1.33 12.00 3.14
N LYS A 19 -1.06 12.20 1.85
CA LYS A 19 -1.34 13.45 1.12
C LYS A 19 -2.74 13.48 0.50
N ASP A 20 -3.46 12.36 0.53
CA ASP A 20 -4.77 12.23 -0.07
C ASP A 20 -5.83 12.33 1.04
N ASP A 21 -6.48 13.49 1.14
CA ASP A 21 -7.51 13.74 2.15
C ASP A 21 -8.75 12.84 2.00
N ASN A 22 -8.88 12.14 0.87
CA ASN A 22 -9.93 11.15 0.69
C ASN A 22 -9.57 9.79 1.32
N VAL A 23 -8.31 9.55 1.68
CA VAL A 23 -7.89 8.34 2.41
C VAL A 23 -8.06 8.57 3.91
N ILE A 24 -8.91 7.76 4.55
CA ILE A 24 -9.11 7.82 6.01
C ILE A 24 -8.02 6.98 6.69
N PHE A 25 -7.86 5.73 6.27
CA PHE A 25 -6.80 4.85 6.74
C PHE A 25 -6.40 3.82 5.68
N ALA A 26 -5.24 3.21 5.88
CA ALA A 26 -4.75 2.11 5.07
C ALA A 26 -4.12 1.03 5.96
N LEU A 27 -4.34 -0.23 5.60
CA LEU A 27 -3.83 -1.41 6.30
C LEU A 27 -2.81 -2.11 5.41
N LEU A 28 -1.59 -2.29 5.92
CA LEU A 28 -0.60 -3.18 5.31
C LEU A 28 -0.95 -4.61 5.72
N PHE A 29 -1.07 -5.51 4.75
CA PHE A 29 -1.29 -6.92 5.00
C PHE A 29 -0.33 -7.77 4.17
N GLY A 30 -0.56 -9.08 4.12
CA GLY A 30 0.24 -10.00 3.31
C GLY A 30 1.67 -10.23 3.81
N SER A 31 2.57 -10.53 2.87
CA SER A 31 3.91 -11.02 3.18
C SER A 31 4.77 -9.99 3.92
N TYR A 32 4.67 -8.70 3.56
CA TYR A 32 5.38 -7.61 4.23
C TYR A 32 4.87 -7.30 5.63
N ALA A 33 3.59 -7.56 5.93
CA ALA A 33 3.06 -7.40 7.28
C ALA A 33 3.55 -8.50 8.24
N THR A 34 3.82 -9.70 7.71
CA THR A 34 4.23 -10.88 8.50
C THR A 34 5.74 -11.13 8.50
N GLY A 35 6.51 -10.35 7.74
CA GLY A 35 7.97 -10.53 7.61
C GLY A 35 8.38 -11.70 6.73
N LYS A 36 7.46 -12.24 5.91
CA LYS A 36 7.65 -13.39 5.03
C LYS A 36 7.88 -13.02 3.56
N GLN A 37 8.08 -11.73 3.27
CA GLN A 37 8.31 -11.24 1.92
C GLN A 37 9.62 -11.79 1.31
N LYS A 38 9.56 -12.13 0.03
CA LYS A 38 10.69 -12.50 -0.83
C LYS A 38 11.17 -11.28 -1.63
N LYS A 39 12.26 -11.43 -2.39
CA LYS A 39 12.84 -10.36 -3.20
C LYS A 39 11.85 -9.82 -4.26
N ASP A 40 10.99 -10.69 -4.76
CA ASP A 40 9.99 -10.47 -5.80
C ASP A 40 8.56 -10.30 -5.25
N SER A 41 8.40 -10.25 -3.91
CA SER A 41 7.09 -10.02 -3.31
C SER A 41 6.56 -8.61 -3.59
N ASP A 42 5.26 -8.54 -3.86
CA ASP A 42 4.43 -7.35 -3.89
C ASP A 42 4.10 -6.82 -2.48
N ILE A 43 3.43 -5.66 -2.42
CA ILE A 43 3.09 -4.97 -1.18
C ILE A 43 1.57 -4.78 -1.10
N ASP A 44 0.89 -5.66 -0.37
CA ASP A 44 -0.57 -5.62 -0.25
C ASP A 44 -1.09 -4.52 0.70
N ILE A 45 -1.99 -3.66 0.21
CA ILE A 45 -2.56 -2.56 0.99
C ILE A 45 -4.06 -2.44 0.75
N ALA A 46 -4.84 -2.47 1.84
CA ALA A 46 -6.27 -2.17 1.82
C ALA A 46 -6.46 -0.71 2.23
N ILE A 47 -7.30 0.05 1.50
CA ILE A 47 -7.49 1.48 1.72
C ILE A 47 -8.97 1.75 1.98
N TYR A 48 -9.26 2.47 3.06
CA TYR A 48 -10.59 2.96 3.37
C TYR A 48 -10.70 4.45 3.00
N PHE A 49 -11.66 4.79 2.15
CA PHE A 49 -11.85 6.14 1.62
C PHE A 49 -13.08 6.82 2.22
N LYS A 50 -13.00 8.14 2.38
CA LYS A 50 -14.13 8.99 2.81
C LYS A 50 -15.24 9.04 1.77
N LYS A 51 -14.86 9.13 0.49
CA LYS A 51 -15.76 9.04 -0.67
C LYS A 51 -15.23 7.98 -1.62
N LYS A 52 -16.13 7.26 -2.28
CA LYS A 52 -15.75 6.29 -3.31
C LYS A 52 -14.81 6.98 -4.32
N PRO A 53 -13.58 6.47 -4.51
CA PRO A 53 -12.66 7.08 -5.47
C PRO A 53 -13.25 6.98 -6.86
N ASN A 54 -13.02 8.01 -7.70
CA ASN A 54 -13.42 7.94 -9.09
C ASN A 54 -12.55 6.89 -9.80
N THR A 55 -13.18 5.79 -10.20
CA THR A 55 -12.49 4.67 -10.84
C THR A 55 -12.26 4.87 -12.32
N SER A 56 -12.74 5.95 -12.95
CA SER A 56 -12.53 6.19 -14.39
C SER A 56 -11.05 6.24 -14.80
N ASN A 57 -10.16 6.53 -13.84
CA ASN A 57 -8.70 6.43 -13.99
C ASN A 57 -8.17 5.18 -13.26
N PHE A 58 -8.68 4.00 -13.65
CA PHE A 58 -8.42 2.68 -13.04
C PHE A 58 -6.92 2.31 -12.93
N SER A 59 -6.07 2.87 -13.79
CA SER A 59 -4.62 2.62 -13.81
C SER A 59 -3.90 2.97 -12.49
N ARG A 60 -4.51 3.79 -11.62
CA ARG A 60 -3.95 4.15 -10.32
C ARG A 60 -4.22 3.13 -9.20
N TYR A 61 -5.18 2.21 -9.39
CA TYR A 61 -5.64 1.30 -8.33
C TYR A 61 -5.51 -0.21 -8.65
N LEU A 62 -5.29 -0.60 -9.91
CA LEU A 62 -5.32 -2.02 -10.34
C LEU A 62 -4.00 -2.81 -10.20
N LEU A 63 -3.03 -2.34 -9.42
CA LEU A 63 -1.76 -3.09 -9.24
C LEU A 63 -1.84 -4.24 -8.21
N TYR A 64 -3.02 -4.64 -7.75
CA TYR A 64 -3.18 -5.54 -6.58
C TYR A 64 -4.18 -6.70 -6.75
N ALA A 65 -4.40 -7.17 -7.97
CA ALA A 65 -5.15 -8.41 -8.16
C ALA A 65 -4.58 -9.18 -9.36
N ASN A 66 -3.55 -9.98 -9.10
CA ASN A 66 -3.23 -11.18 -9.87
C ASN A 66 -2.84 -12.27 -8.88
#